data_AF-A0A401SNJ4-F1
#
_entry.id   AF-A0A401SNJ4-F1
#
_cell.length_a   1.000
_cell.length_b   1.000
_cell.length_c   1.000
_cell.angle_alpha   90.00
_cell.angle_beta   90.00
_cell.angle_gamma   90.00
#
_symmetry.space_group_name_H-M   'P 1'
#
loop_
_entity.id
_entity.type
_entity.pdbx_description
1 polymer ?
#
loop_
_entity_poly.entity_id
_entity_poly.type
_entity_poly.pdbx_seq_one_letter_code
_entity_poly.pdbx_strand_id
1 'polypeptide(L)'
;MEELAAMQSVKETTTGNDLFTKVNAYLDTLGQKWDKLAGVTTDGCTNLMGKHIGLLKRMQYKVTEIDPEQKLVFLHCMRHQEVLCKSALKINHMVDVVTKIVNFIRARALNHRQFVAILEENETEHCDIGYHKAVRWLSLGKMLKSVWDLREETQDFCVKKGNGIPQLSDTDWIAELGFAVDATALMNELNVQLQCKGLFLHEMYNLVKVLMRKLQLLSSQMKDNILTHLPTLKDAASSADHLHRYSSMLEALHGESSRLFQDFKIIENEIHMIFSPFTCNVENAPRDVQLELIDLQSDTLLAEYFRSVSLLDFYASLKEENFPHIWRHAQKVLVLVGSTYVNKHPQ
;
A
#
# COMPACT_ATOMS: atom_id res chain seq x y z
N MET A 1 5.08 -19.31 1.64
CA MET A 1 4.34 -19.17 2.92
C MET A 1 5.19 -18.31 3.84
N GLU A 2 4.65 -17.21 4.36
CA GLU A 2 5.34 -16.37 5.35
C GLU A 2 5.13 -16.93 6.75
N GLU A 3 6.19 -17.00 7.54
CA GLU A 3 6.13 -17.45 8.94
C GLU A 3 6.75 -16.41 9.87
N LEU A 4 6.12 -16.19 11.03
CA LEU A 4 6.69 -15.31 12.04
C LEU A 4 7.92 -16.00 12.66
N ALA A 5 9.10 -15.55 12.26
CA ALA A 5 10.35 -16.07 12.78
C ALA A 5 10.51 -15.74 14.28
N ALA A 6 10.44 -14.47 14.70
CA ALA A 6 10.56 -14.07 16.10
C ALA A 6 9.84 -12.76 16.45
N MET A 7 9.60 -12.58 17.76
CA MET A 7 9.25 -11.30 18.37
C MET A 7 10.22 -11.01 19.51
N GLN A 8 11.04 -9.98 19.36
CA GLN A 8 12.12 -9.64 20.30
C GLN A 8 11.87 -8.27 20.94
N SER A 9 12.06 -8.19 22.26
CA SER A 9 12.04 -6.91 22.98
C SER A 9 13.42 -6.25 22.93
N VAL A 10 13.44 -4.96 22.58
CA VAL A 10 14.64 -4.11 22.59
C VAL A 10 14.46 -3.13 23.75
N LYS A 11 15.23 -3.32 24.83
CA LYS A 11 14.99 -2.67 26.14
C LYS A 11 15.75 -1.37 26.37
N GLU A 12 16.83 -1.14 25.63
CA GLU A 12 17.72 0.01 25.82
C GLU A 12 17.59 0.95 24.61
N THR A 13 18.58 0.95 23.73
CA THR A 13 18.59 1.75 22.52
C THR A 13 18.10 0.96 21.30
N THR A 14 17.61 1.68 20.30
CA THR A 14 17.13 1.10 19.03
C THR A 14 18.02 1.55 17.87
N THR A 15 19.34 1.59 18.08
CA THR A 15 20.27 1.95 17.01
C THR A 15 20.35 0.83 15.96
N GLY A 16 20.87 1.15 14.77
CA GLY A 16 21.11 0.14 13.75
C GLY A 16 22.01 -1.01 14.22
N ASN A 17 22.91 -0.76 15.17
CA ASN A 17 23.75 -1.80 15.76
C ASN A 17 22.96 -2.73 16.69
N ASP A 18 22.14 -2.16 17.58
CA ASP A 18 21.36 -2.94 18.55
C ASP A 18 20.41 -3.91 17.83
N LEU A 19 19.76 -3.39 16.78
CA LEU A 19 18.88 -4.19 15.93
C LEU A 19 19.67 -5.27 15.18
N PHE A 20 20.84 -4.94 14.64
CA PHE A 20 21.68 -5.90 13.93
C PHE A 20 22.14 -7.04 14.84
N THR A 21 22.61 -6.74 16.05
CA THR A 21 23.00 -7.75 17.04
C THR A 21 21.86 -8.71 17.36
N LYS A 22 20.62 -8.18 17.51
CA LYS A 22 19.43 -9.01 17.74
C LYS A 22 19.11 -9.90 16.53
N VAL A 23 19.13 -9.36 15.32
CA VAL A 23 18.90 -10.15 14.09
C VAL A 23 19.95 -11.24 13.94
N ASN A 24 21.23 -10.91 14.14
CA ASN A 24 22.33 -11.88 14.02
C ASN A 24 22.18 -13.03 15.01
N ALA A 25 22.03 -12.72 16.31
CA ALA A 25 21.85 -13.74 17.34
C ALA A 25 20.63 -14.64 17.08
N TYR A 26 19.58 -14.08 16.46
CA TYR A 26 18.40 -14.85 16.13
C TYR A 26 18.57 -15.75 14.90
N LEU A 27 19.23 -15.27 13.84
CA LEU A 27 19.59 -16.11 12.69
C LEU A 27 20.47 -17.29 13.11
N ASP A 28 21.43 -17.05 14.03
CA ASP A 28 22.25 -18.11 14.61
C ASP A 28 21.39 -19.16 15.35
N THR A 29 20.39 -18.70 16.12
CA THR A 29 19.43 -19.58 16.83
C THR A 29 18.59 -20.43 15.87
N LEU A 30 18.23 -19.89 14.71
CA LEU A 30 17.50 -20.61 13.66
C LEU A 30 18.40 -21.52 12.80
N GLY A 31 19.72 -21.51 13.01
CA GLY A 31 20.68 -22.18 12.14
C GLY A 31 20.69 -21.65 10.70
N GLN A 32 20.20 -20.41 10.50
CA GLN A 32 20.14 -19.76 9.20
C GLN A 32 21.43 -19.01 8.92
N LYS A 33 21.89 -19.10 7.68
CA LYS A 33 23.11 -18.44 7.23
C LYS A 33 22.79 -17.17 6.46
N TRP A 34 23.68 -16.19 6.56
CA TRP A 34 23.56 -14.89 5.91
C TRP A 34 23.62 -14.96 4.37
N ASP A 35 24.35 -15.94 3.81
CA ASP A 35 24.44 -16.20 2.36
C ASP A 35 23.08 -16.60 1.75
N LYS A 36 22.13 -17.07 2.55
CA LYS A 36 20.77 -17.40 2.10
C LYS A 36 19.81 -16.22 2.09
N LEU A 37 20.21 -15.05 2.61
CA LEU A 37 19.33 -13.90 2.71
C LEU A 37 19.20 -13.21 1.34
N ALA A 38 17.99 -13.14 0.79
CA ALA A 38 17.73 -12.49 -0.49
C ALA A 38 17.37 -11.01 -0.36
N GLY A 39 16.62 -10.65 0.69
CA GLY A 39 16.17 -9.27 0.87
C GLY A 39 15.60 -9.00 2.26
N VAL A 40 15.35 -7.72 2.53
CA VAL A 40 14.84 -7.22 3.81
C VAL A 40 13.79 -6.16 3.54
N THR A 41 12.64 -6.30 4.19
CA THR A 41 11.53 -5.35 4.10
C THR A 41 11.35 -4.63 5.43
N THR A 42 11.31 -3.30 5.41
CA THR A 42 11.20 -2.47 6.62
C THR A 42 10.14 -1.38 6.49
N ASP A 43 9.75 -0.73 7.58
CA ASP A 43 8.87 0.44 7.55
C ASP A 43 9.60 1.76 7.19
N GLY A 44 10.90 1.70 6.84
CA GLY A 44 11.67 2.86 6.45
C GLY A 44 12.09 3.78 7.61
N CYS A 45 11.99 3.32 8.87
CA CYS A 45 12.48 4.09 10.02
C CYS A 45 13.96 4.48 9.88
N THR A 46 14.34 5.67 10.34
CA THR A 46 15.69 6.24 10.18
C THR A 46 16.80 5.34 10.74
N ASN A 47 16.55 4.69 11.88
CA ASN A 47 17.49 3.76 12.50
C ASN A 47 17.77 2.51 11.64
N LEU A 48 16.84 2.16 10.73
CA LEU A 48 16.96 1.05 9.79
C LEU A 48 17.70 1.49 8.52
N MET A 49 17.34 2.67 8.00
CA MET A 49 17.76 3.18 6.69
C MET A 49 19.08 3.96 6.70
N GLY A 50 19.71 4.20 7.86
CA GLY A 50 20.92 4.99 7.98
C GLY A 50 22.03 4.55 7.01
N LYS A 51 22.50 5.46 6.15
CA LYS A 51 23.40 5.18 5.01
C LYS A 51 24.70 4.45 5.37
N HIS A 52 25.22 4.68 6.57
CA HIS A 52 26.50 4.13 7.03
C HIS A 52 26.35 3.19 8.23
N ILE A 53 25.44 3.51 9.16
CA ILE A 53 25.33 2.83 10.46
C ILE A 53 23.96 2.21 10.72
N GLY A 54 23.02 2.31 9.77
CA GLY A 54 21.69 1.72 9.88
C GLY A 54 21.71 0.19 9.77
N LEU A 55 20.64 -0.45 10.22
CA LEU A 55 20.48 -1.90 10.18
C LEU A 55 20.75 -2.48 8.79
N LEU A 56 20.08 -1.94 7.76
CA LEU A 56 20.17 -2.48 6.40
C LEU A 56 21.59 -2.45 5.86
N LYS A 57 22.32 -1.36 6.14
CA LYS A 57 23.72 -1.25 5.71
C LYS A 57 24.62 -2.28 6.39
N ARG A 58 24.40 -2.53 7.69
CA ARG A 58 25.13 -3.56 8.45
C ARG A 58 24.82 -4.97 7.95
N MET A 59 23.56 -5.26 7.63
CA MET A 59 23.17 -6.53 7.01
C MET A 59 23.84 -6.72 5.64
N GLN A 60 23.87 -5.68 4.81
CA GLN A 60 24.58 -5.74 3.53
C GLN A 60 26.07 -6.01 3.73
N TYR A 61 26.73 -5.34 4.69
CA TYR A 61 28.15 -5.60 4.99
C TYR A 61 28.39 -7.05 5.41
N LYS A 62 27.56 -7.58 6.31
CA LYS A 62 27.68 -8.96 6.78
C LYS A 62 27.54 -9.99 5.65
N VAL A 63 26.66 -9.72 4.69
CA VAL A 63 26.48 -10.58 3.51
C VAL A 63 27.68 -10.44 2.55
N THR A 64 28.15 -9.22 2.28
CA THR A 64 29.34 -9.01 1.41
C THR A 64 30.65 -9.55 1.99
N GLU A 65 30.75 -9.68 3.32
CA GLU A 65 31.89 -10.35 3.97
C GLU A 65 31.95 -11.86 3.62
N ILE A 66 30.81 -12.47 3.29
CA ILE A 66 30.69 -13.91 3.01
C ILE A 66 30.71 -14.14 1.49
N ASP A 67 29.93 -13.37 0.74
CA ASP A 67 29.88 -13.37 -0.72
C ASP A 67 29.94 -11.91 -1.24
N PRO A 68 31.09 -11.47 -1.77
CA PRO A 68 31.26 -10.10 -2.29
C PRO A 68 30.28 -9.69 -3.38
N GLU A 69 29.73 -10.66 -4.14
CA GLU A 69 28.80 -10.40 -5.25
C GLU A 69 27.34 -10.37 -4.78
N GLN A 70 27.05 -10.84 -3.57
CA GLN A 70 25.68 -10.91 -3.06
C GLN A 70 25.16 -9.54 -2.63
N LYS A 71 24.09 -9.11 -3.30
CA LYS A 71 23.36 -7.88 -3.00
C LYS A 71 22.01 -8.22 -2.39
N LEU A 72 21.70 -7.58 -1.27
CA LEU A 72 20.39 -7.69 -0.64
C LEU A 72 19.41 -6.74 -1.32
N VAL A 73 18.20 -7.24 -1.56
CA VAL A 73 17.09 -6.40 -1.99
C VAL A 73 16.49 -5.72 -0.77
N PHE A 74 16.51 -4.39 -0.73
CA PHE A 74 15.88 -3.63 0.35
C PHE A 74 14.58 -3.00 -0.12
N LEU A 75 13.49 -3.35 0.57
CA LEU A 75 12.15 -2.88 0.26
C LEU A 75 11.58 -2.10 1.45
N HIS A 76 10.90 -1.01 1.14
CA HIS A 76 10.06 -0.31 2.08
C HIS A 76 8.66 -0.89 2.00
N CYS A 77 8.11 -1.32 3.14
CA CYS A 77 6.80 -1.95 3.25
C CYS A 77 5.72 -1.19 2.48
N MET A 78 5.09 -1.87 1.52
CA MET A 78 4.07 -1.27 0.65
C MET A 78 2.91 -0.67 1.42
N ARG A 79 2.49 -1.33 2.51
CA ARG A 79 1.41 -0.82 3.39
C ARG A 79 1.81 0.46 4.10
N HIS A 80 3.08 0.60 4.48
CA HIS A 80 3.55 1.82 5.10
C HIS A 80 3.71 2.94 4.07
N GLN A 81 4.27 2.63 2.90
CA GLN A 81 4.35 3.58 1.79
C GLN A 81 2.97 4.10 1.35
N GLU A 82 1.97 3.22 1.26
CA GLU A 82 0.59 3.58 0.94
C GLU A 82 0.01 4.58 1.94
N VAL A 83 0.28 4.42 3.25
CA VAL A 83 -0.11 5.39 4.27
C VAL A 83 0.61 6.73 4.08
N LEU A 84 1.89 6.73 3.69
CA LEU A 84 2.65 7.95 3.43
C LEU A 84 2.13 8.74 2.23
N CYS A 85 1.53 8.09 1.22
CA CYS A 85 0.91 8.77 0.08
C CYS A 85 -0.17 9.78 0.50
N LYS A 86 -0.76 9.63 1.70
CA LYS A 86 -1.84 10.51 2.21
C LYS A 86 -1.50 11.97 2.24
N SER A 87 -0.26 12.32 2.57
CA SER A 87 0.14 13.72 2.65
C SER A 87 0.07 14.45 1.31
N ALA A 88 0.08 13.73 0.19
CA ALA A 88 0.05 14.30 -1.15
C ALA A 88 -1.26 15.03 -1.47
N LEU A 89 -2.39 14.55 -0.95
CA LEU A 89 -3.72 15.14 -1.20
C LEU A 89 -3.92 16.48 -0.50
N LYS A 90 -3.19 16.77 0.58
CA LYS A 90 -3.29 18.04 1.34
C LYS A 90 -4.71 18.41 1.81
N ILE A 91 -5.58 17.43 2.07
CA ILE A 91 -6.98 17.63 2.51
C ILE A 91 -7.16 17.85 4.03
N ASN A 92 -6.09 18.21 4.76
CA ASN A 92 -6.13 18.26 6.24
C ASN A 92 -7.16 19.25 6.77
N HIS A 93 -7.32 20.41 6.14
CA HIS A 93 -8.30 21.42 6.55
C HIS A 93 -9.74 20.89 6.52
N MET A 94 -10.08 20.10 5.51
CA MET A 94 -11.40 19.45 5.40
C MET A 94 -11.52 18.32 6.43
N VAL A 95 -10.49 17.48 6.57
CA VAL A 95 -10.47 16.38 7.55
C VAL A 95 -10.62 16.89 8.99
N ASP A 96 -10.06 18.05 9.31
CA ASP A 96 -10.18 18.67 10.63
C ASP A 96 -11.62 19.07 10.95
N VAL A 97 -12.36 19.60 9.95
CA VAL A 97 -13.79 19.93 10.11
C VAL A 97 -14.60 18.66 10.33
N VAL A 98 -14.41 17.63 9.49
CA VAL A 98 -15.10 16.34 9.66
C VAL A 98 -14.78 15.72 11.02
N THR A 99 -13.52 15.79 11.46
CA THR A 99 -13.10 15.28 12.77
C THR A 99 -13.78 16.04 13.91
N LYS A 100 -13.94 17.37 13.80
CA LYS A 100 -14.68 18.18 14.79
C LYS A 100 -16.15 17.78 14.86
N ILE A 101 -16.80 17.55 13.72
CA ILE A 101 -18.18 17.08 13.63
C ILE A 101 -18.33 15.75 14.38
N VAL A 102 -17.52 14.75 14.02
CA VAL A 102 -17.58 13.42 14.64
C VAL A 102 -17.28 13.49 16.13
N ASN A 103 -16.27 14.26 16.53
CA ASN A 103 -15.94 14.44 17.94
C ASN A 103 -17.10 15.10 18.71
N PHE A 104 -17.78 16.09 18.14
CA PHE A 104 -18.92 16.73 18.79
C PHE A 104 -20.09 15.76 19.05
N ILE A 105 -20.41 14.93 18.05
CA ILE A 105 -21.46 13.92 18.14
C ILE A 105 -21.09 12.87 19.19
N ARG A 106 -19.86 12.34 19.13
CA ARG A 106 -19.44 11.20 19.94
C ARG A 106 -18.93 11.57 21.35
N ALA A 107 -18.47 12.80 21.57
CA ALA A 107 -17.87 13.20 22.86
C ALA A 107 -18.85 13.14 24.04
N ARG A 108 -20.16 13.23 23.78
CA ARG A 108 -21.20 13.12 24.82
C ARG A 108 -22.12 11.95 24.50
N ALA A 109 -22.27 11.03 25.45
CA ALA A 109 -23.16 9.87 25.29
C ALA A 109 -24.61 10.24 24.98
N LEU A 110 -25.10 11.38 25.49
CA LEU A 110 -26.43 11.88 25.14
C LEU A 110 -26.49 12.34 23.68
N ASN A 111 -25.47 13.07 23.20
CA ASN A 111 -25.42 13.52 21.80
C ASN A 111 -25.39 12.32 20.85
N HIS A 112 -24.54 11.33 21.14
CA HIS A 112 -24.42 10.11 20.35
C HIS A 112 -25.74 9.34 20.27
N ARG A 113 -26.39 9.06 21.40
CA ARG A 113 -27.70 8.36 21.42
C ARG A 113 -28.79 9.12 20.68
N GLN A 114 -28.85 10.45 20.84
CA GLN A 114 -29.84 11.27 20.14
C GLN A 114 -29.57 11.34 18.64
N PHE A 115 -28.30 11.32 18.22
CA PHE A 115 -27.94 11.25 16.82
C PHE A 115 -28.32 9.89 16.22
N VAL A 116 -28.00 8.78 16.89
CA VAL A 116 -28.40 7.42 16.44
C VAL A 116 -29.93 7.31 16.32
N ALA A 117 -30.70 7.87 17.26
CA ALA A 117 -32.16 7.88 17.15
C ALA A 117 -32.66 8.60 15.89
N ILE A 118 -32.01 9.70 15.47
CA ILE A 118 -32.34 10.39 14.21
C ILE A 118 -32.04 9.48 13.00
N LEU A 119 -30.93 8.75 13.03
CA LEU A 119 -30.56 7.82 11.95
C LEU A 119 -31.57 6.68 11.80
N GLU A 120 -32.07 6.16 12.92
CA GLU A 120 -33.12 5.13 12.98
C GLU A 120 -34.47 5.68 12.48
N GLU A 121 -34.85 6.90 12.89
CA GLU A 121 -36.08 7.57 12.45
C GLU A 121 -36.08 7.87 10.95
N ASN A 122 -34.93 8.24 10.38
CA ASN A 122 -34.77 8.54 8.96
C ASN A 122 -34.49 7.30 8.10
N GLU A 123 -34.49 6.09 8.67
CA GLU A 123 -34.18 4.82 7.99
C GLU A 123 -32.87 4.85 7.18
N THR A 124 -31.84 5.54 7.70
CA THR A 124 -30.57 5.71 6.98
C THR A 124 -29.79 4.39 6.89
N GLU A 125 -29.02 4.19 5.81
CA GLU A 125 -28.17 2.99 5.66
C GLU A 125 -27.04 2.90 6.70
N HIS A 126 -26.66 4.04 7.30
CA HIS A 126 -25.62 4.10 8.33
C HIS A 126 -26.23 3.97 9.73
N CYS A 127 -25.85 2.94 10.49
CA CYS A 127 -26.33 2.78 11.87
C CYS A 127 -25.56 3.65 12.90
N ASP A 128 -24.38 4.18 12.55
CA ASP A 128 -23.56 5.04 13.44
C ASP A 128 -22.46 5.78 12.63
N ILE A 129 -21.87 6.83 13.21
CA ILE A 129 -20.65 7.51 12.72
C ILE A 129 -19.49 7.20 13.66
N GLY A 130 -18.47 6.48 13.19
CA GLY A 130 -17.30 6.10 14.00
C GLY A 130 -16.21 7.17 14.15
N TYR A 131 -15.40 7.08 15.22
CA TYR A 131 -14.18 7.88 15.38
C TYR A 131 -13.13 7.54 14.31
N HIS A 132 -12.35 8.54 13.90
CA HIS A 132 -11.12 8.34 13.13
C HIS A 132 -9.88 8.31 14.05
N LYS A 133 -8.98 7.37 13.80
CA LYS A 133 -7.60 7.40 14.30
C LYS A 133 -6.70 7.84 13.16
N ALA A 134 -5.90 8.89 13.36
CA ALA A 134 -5.08 9.58 12.34
C ALA A 134 -4.20 8.69 11.43
N VAL A 135 -3.99 7.43 11.82
CA VAL A 135 -2.98 6.51 11.32
C VAL A 135 -3.42 5.70 10.07
N ARG A 136 -4.71 5.68 9.66
CA ARG A 136 -5.16 4.77 8.58
C ARG A 136 -6.15 5.38 7.59
N TRP A 137 -5.90 5.19 6.29
CA TRP A 137 -6.81 5.52 5.19
C TRP A 137 -8.20 4.90 5.37
N LEU A 138 -8.26 3.63 5.79
CA LEU A 138 -9.53 2.91 5.98
C LEU A 138 -10.48 3.62 6.95
N SER A 139 -9.97 4.07 8.09
CA SER A 139 -10.79 4.82 9.04
C SER A 139 -11.13 6.21 8.53
N LEU A 140 -10.23 6.84 7.75
CA LEU A 140 -10.48 8.17 7.19
C LEU A 140 -11.60 8.12 6.16
N GLY A 141 -11.48 7.26 5.15
CA GLY A 141 -12.49 7.18 4.09
C GLY A 141 -13.86 6.75 4.60
N LYS A 142 -13.92 5.84 5.59
CA LYS A 142 -15.20 5.51 6.27
C LYS A 142 -15.81 6.72 6.96
N MET A 143 -15.01 7.49 7.71
CA MET A 143 -15.49 8.70 8.40
C MET A 143 -15.99 9.75 7.40
N LEU A 144 -15.20 10.02 6.34
CA LEU A 144 -15.57 10.96 5.29
C LEU A 144 -16.87 10.53 4.60
N LYS A 145 -16.99 9.25 4.25
CA LYS A 145 -18.18 8.70 3.60
C LYS A 145 -19.42 8.80 4.49
N SER A 146 -19.32 8.44 5.77
CA SER A 146 -20.46 8.57 6.69
C SER A 146 -20.91 10.02 6.87
N VAL A 147 -19.98 11.00 6.96
CA VAL A 147 -20.37 12.41 7.06
C VAL A 147 -20.93 12.94 5.74
N TRP A 148 -20.44 12.47 4.60
CA TRP A 148 -21.03 12.78 3.30
C TRP A 148 -22.47 12.26 3.18
N ASP A 149 -22.70 11.00 3.55
CA ASP A 149 -24.01 10.35 3.45
C ASP A 149 -25.03 10.95 4.41
N LEU A 150 -24.59 11.34 5.61
CA LEU A 150 -25.43 11.88 6.68
C LEU A 150 -25.35 13.40 6.81
N ARG A 151 -24.95 14.11 5.75
CA ARG A 151 -24.61 15.55 5.80
C ARG A 151 -25.79 16.41 6.27
N GLU A 152 -27.01 16.07 5.85
CA GLU A 152 -28.23 16.81 6.19
C GLU A 152 -28.60 16.58 7.67
N GLU A 153 -28.66 15.32 8.10
CA GLU A 153 -28.91 14.95 9.50
C GLU A 153 -27.86 15.54 10.44
N THR A 154 -26.61 15.51 10.00
CA THR A 154 -25.48 16.05 10.75
C THR A 154 -25.59 17.55 10.92
N GLN A 155 -25.95 18.28 9.85
CA GLN A 155 -26.15 19.71 9.88
C GLN A 155 -27.30 20.07 10.83
N ASP A 156 -28.46 19.43 10.66
CA ASP A 156 -29.65 19.65 11.48
C ASP A 156 -29.39 19.38 12.96
N PHE A 157 -28.74 18.26 13.27
CA PHE A 157 -28.38 17.90 14.63
C PHE A 157 -27.44 18.94 15.25
N CYS A 158 -26.41 19.35 14.52
CA CYS A 158 -25.43 20.34 14.97
C CYS A 158 -26.09 21.71 15.24
N VAL A 159 -26.98 22.17 14.35
CA VAL A 159 -27.74 23.42 14.53
C VAL A 159 -28.66 23.34 15.75
N LYS A 160 -29.45 22.26 15.90
CA LYS A 160 -30.33 22.05 17.06
C LYS A 160 -29.58 22.04 18.40
N LYS A 161 -28.30 21.65 18.38
CA LYS A 161 -27.43 21.66 19.56
C LYS A 161 -26.67 22.96 19.78
N GLY A 162 -26.91 24.00 18.98
CA GLY A 162 -26.21 25.28 19.08
C GLY A 162 -24.75 25.22 18.62
N ASN A 163 -24.38 24.21 17.83
CA ASN A 163 -23.03 24.00 17.29
C ASN A 163 -23.07 23.96 15.75
N GLY A 164 -23.68 24.97 15.12
CA GLY A 164 -23.79 25.02 13.66
C GLY A 164 -22.44 24.89 12.96
N ILE A 165 -22.43 24.16 11.84
CA ILE A 165 -21.22 23.90 11.04
C ILE A 165 -21.40 24.59 9.68
N PRO A 166 -20.87 25.82 9.49
CA PRO A 166 -21.07 26.59 8.27
C PRO A 166 -20.64 25.85 7.00
N GLN A 167 -19.61 25.00 7.10
CA GLN A 167 -19.06 24.22 6.00
C GLN A 167 -20.08 23.25 5.38
N LEU A 168 -21.07 22.76 6.13
CA LEU A 168 -22.11 21.88 5.59
C LEU A 168 -23.11 22.64 4.69
N SER A 169 -23.10 23.97 4.71
CA SER A 169 -23.87 24.83 3.81
C SER A 169 -23.03 25.41 2.66
N ASP A 170 -21.72 25.18 2.66
CA ASP A 170 -20.78 25.71 1.68
C ASP A 170 -20.63 24.71 0.52
N THR A 171 -21.07 25.12 -0.67
CA THR A 171 -21.04 24.28 -1.87
C THR A 171 -19.63 23.85 -2.26
N ASP A 172 -18.63 24.72 -2.04
CA ASP A 172 -17.25 24.46 -2.42
C ASP A 172 -16.62 23.46 -1.45
N TRP A 173 -16.97 23.57 -0.17
CA TRP A 173 -16.55 22.60 0.83
C TRP A 173 -17.21 21.24 0.62
N ILE A 174 -18.50 21.20 0.28
CA ILE A 174 -19.21 19.95 -0.04
C ILE A 174 -18.60 19.28 -1.28
N ALA A 175 -18.26 20.04 -2.32
CA ALA A 175 -17.51 19.53 -3.46
C ALA A 175 -16.16 18.92 -3.07
N GLU A 176 -15.39 19.57 -2.19
CA GLU A 176 -14.11 19.03 -1.72
C GLU A 176 -14.29 17.77 -0.85
N LEU A 177 -15.37 17.70 -0.05
CA LEU A 177 -15.74 16.48 0.68
C LEU A 177 -16.06 15.34 -0.28
N GLY A 178 -16.87 15.57 -1.32
CA GLY A 178 -17.18 14.58 -2.35
C GLY A 178 -15.92 14.06 -3.06
N PHE A 179 -15.06 14.97 -3.51
CA PHE A 179 -13.76 14.59 -4.08
C PHE A 179 -12.94 13.71 -3.11
N ALA A 180 -12.85 14.10 -1.84
CA ALA A 180 -12.07 13.36 -0.85
C ALA A 180 -12.67 11.98 -0.55
N VAL A 181 -13.99 11.84 -0.54
CA VAL A 181 -14.66 10.54 -0.40
C VAL A 181 -14.26 9.61 -1.55
N ASP A 182 -14.38 10.06 -2.80
CA ASP A 182 -14.00 9.25 -3.97
C ASP A 182 -12.50 8.93 -3.99
N ALA A 183 -11.64 9.91 -3.73
CA ALA A 183 -10.18 9.72 -3.70
C ALA A 183 -9.74 8.75 -2.59
N THR A 184 -10.33 8.86 -1.39
CA THR A 184 -10.02 7.95 -0.28
C THR A 184 -10.57 6.55 -0.50
N ALA A 185 -11.66 6.40 -1.28
CA ALA A 185 -12.17 5.08 -1.67
C ALA A 185 -11.15 4.30 -2.52
N LEU A 186 -10.47 4.96 -3.47
CA LEU A 186 -9.41 4.34 -4.29
C LEU A 186 -8.24 3.85 -3.44
N MET A 187 -7.79 4.68 -2.48
CA MET A 187 -6.71 4.31 -1.55
C MET A 187 -7.13 3.15 -0.64
N ASN A 188 -8.38 3.18 -0.16
CA ASN A 188 -8.93 2.10 0.66
C ASN A 188 -9.02 0.77 -0.09
N GLU A 189 -9.39 0.79 -1.37
CA GLU A 189 -9.39 -0.39 -2.23
C GLU A 189 -7.99 -1.03 -2.28
N LEU A 190 -6.96 -0.24 -2.57
CA LEU A 190 -5.57 -0.69 -2.53
C LEU A 190 -5.20 -1.25 -1.15
N ASN A 191 -5.53 -0.52 -0.07
CA ASN A 191 -5.19 -0.91 1.29
C ASN A 191 -5.80 -2.26 1.69
N VAL A 192 -7.04 -2.55 1.27
CA VAL A 192 -7.69 -3.86 1.47
C VAL A 192 -7.00 -4.94 0.65
N GLN A 193 -6.70 -4.67 -0.62
CA GLN A 193 -6.06 -5.66 -1.49
C GLN A 193 -4.64 -6.00 -1.02
N LEU A 194 -3.86 -5.02 -0.55
CA LEU A 194 -2.53 -5.25 0.04
C LEU A 194 -2.58 -6.03 1.37
N GLN A 195 -3.75 -6.19 1.98
CA GLN A 195 -3.97 -7.01 3.18
C GLN A 195 -4.37 -8.45 2.88
N CYS A 196 -4.61 -8.79 1.61
CA CYS A 196 -4.89 -10.18 1.22
C CYS A 196 -3.70 -11.08 1.60
N LYS A 197 -4.01 -12.30 2.06
CA LYS A 197 -3.00 -13.29 2.42
C LYS A 197 -2.50 -14.02 1.17
N GLY A 198 -1.23 -14.39 1.18
CA GLY A 198 -0.64 -15.26 0.15
C GLY A 198 -0.27 -14.54 -1.15
N LEU A 199 -0.30 -13.20 -1.18
CA LEU A 199 0.17 -12.44 -2.35
C LEU A 199 1.69 -12.51 -2.45
N PHE A 200 2.18 -12.80 -3.65
CA PHE A 200 3.56 -12.56 -4.01
C PHE A 200 3.83 -11.07 -4.17
N LEU A 201 5.12 -10.70 -4.06
CA LEU A 201 5.57 -9.32 -4.22
C LEU A 201 5.08 -8.67 -5.52
N HIS A 202 5.08 -9.41 -6.63
CA HIS A 202 4.64 -8.90 -7.93
C HIS A 202 3.16 -8.55 -7.95
N GLU A 203 2.30 -9.34 -7.30
CA GLU A 203 0.86 -9.08 -7.22
C GLU A 203 0.64 -7.80 -6.44
N MET A 204 1.30 -7.67 -5.28
CA MET A 204 1.22 -6.47 -4.46
C MET A 204 1.66 -5.22 -5.23
N TYR A 205 2.79 -5.29 -5.95
CA TYR A 205 3.28 -4.16 -6.75
C TYR A 205 2.35 -3.86 -7.94
N ASN A 206 1.75 -4.89 -8.54
CA ASN A 206 0.80 -4.70 -9.63
C ASN A 206 -0.47 -3.98 -9.17
N LEU A 207 -0.96 -4.22 -7.94
CA LEU A 207 -2.06 -3.46 -7.34
C LEU A 207 -1.72 -1.96 -7.23
N VAL A 208 -0.49 -1.63 -6.84
CA VAL A 208 -0.01 -0.24 -6.81
C VAL A 208 0.00 0.36 -8.21
N LYS A 209 0.50 -0.37 -9.23
CA LYS A 209 0.47 0.08 -10.63
C LYS A 209 -0.95 0.31 -11.14
N VAL A 210 -1.91 -0.54 -10.75
CA VAL A 210 -3.33 -0.36 -11.09
C VAL A 210 -3.87 0.93 -10.46
N LEU A 211 -3.60 1.18 -9.17
CA LEU A 211 -3.97 2.45 -8.54
C LEU A 211 -3.39 3.65 -9.31
N MET A 212 -2.09 3.63 -9.62
CA MET A 212 -1.45 4.73 -10.34
C MET A 212 -2.11 4.99 -11.70
N ARG A 213 -2.43 3.95 -12.46
CA ARG A 213 -3.16 4.09 -13.74
C ARG A 213 -4.58 4.67 -13.53
N LYS A 214 -5.30 4.23 -12.50
CA LYS A 214 -6.61 4.79 -12.12
C LYS A 214 -6.48 6.29 -11.81
N LEU A 215 -5.50 6.70 -11.00
CA LEU A 215 -5.27 8.11 -10.66
C LEU A 215 -4.98 8.97 -11.89
N GLN A 216 -4.14 8.46 -12.80
CA GLN A 216 -3.82 9.16 -14.05
C GLN A 216 -5.06 9.33 -14.94
N LEU A 217 -5.86 8.28 -15.11
CA LEU A 217 -7.10 8.32 -15.87
C LEU A 217 -8.09 9.35 -15.29
N LEU A 218 -8.34 9.26 -13.98
CA LEU A 218 -9.30 10.12 -13.30
C LEU A 218 -8.88 11.59 -13.32
N SER A 219 -7.58 11.86 -13.17
CA SER A 219 -7.04 13.21 -13.31
C SER A 219 -7.32 13.78 -14.71
N SER A 220 -7.10 13.00 -15.77
CA SER A 220 -7.40 13.42 -17.15
C SER A 220 -8.89 13.66 -17.33
N GLN A 221 -9.74 12.73 -16.88
CA GLN A 221 -11.19 12.82 -17.00
C GLN A 221 -11.76 14.05 -16.28
N MET A 222 -11.22 14.42 -15.11
CA MET A 222 -11.64 15.64 -14.40
C MET A 222 -11.38 16.90 -15.23
N LYS A 223 -10.26 16.98 -15.96
CA LYS A 223 -9.97 18.13 -16.86
C LYS A 223 -11.00 18.24 -17.99
N ASP A 224 -11.52 17.10 -18.44
CA ASP A 224 -12.57 17.02 -19.45
C ASP A 224 -14.00 17.11 -18.85
N ASN A 225 -14.12 17.37 -17.55
CA ASN A 225 -15.39 17.39 -16.80
C ASN A 225 -16.15 16.05 -16.81
N ILE A 226 -15.43 14.93 -16.95
CA ILE A 226 -15.97 13.58 -16.92
C ILE A 226 -15.85 13.02 -15.50
N LEU A 227 -16.99 12.80 -14.82
CA LEU A 227 -17.06 12.35 -13.42
C LEU A 227 -17.67 10.95 -13.26
N THR A 228 -17.68 10.14 -14.32
CA THR A 228 -18.34 8.81 -14.35
C THR A 228 -17.92 7.88 -13.21
N HIS A 229 -16.65 7.96 -12.79
CA HIS A 229 -16.06 7.11 -11.75
C HIS A 229 -15.86 7.84 -10.41
N LEU A 230 -16.48 9.02 -10.26
CA LEU A 230 -16.37 9.90 -9.10
C LEU A 230 -17.79 10.29 -8.66
N PRO A 231 -18.58 9.33 -8.16
CA PRO A 231 -20.01 9.52 -7.95
C PRO A 231 -20.31 10.61 -6.91
N THR A 232 -19.56 10.67 -5.80
CA THR A 232 -19.84 11.67 -4.77
C THR A 232 -19.42 13.07 -5.20
N LEU A 233 -18.31 13.20 -5.94
CA LEU A 233 -17.94 14.48 -6.54
C LEU A 233 -18.95 14.92 -7.61
N LYS A 234 -19.49 13.99 -8.40
CA LYS A 234 -20.52 14.25 -9.41
C LYS A 234 -21.80 14.80 -8.76
N ASP A 235 -22.22 14.21 -7.64
CA ASP A 235 -23.40 14.61 -6.89
C ASP A 235 -23.24 16.00 -6.23
N ALA A 236 -21.99 16.40 -5.92
CA ALA A 236 -21.69 17.68 -5.28
C ALA A 236 -21.81 18.92 -6.20
N ALA A 237 -22.11 18.74 -7.49
CA ALA A 237 -22.25 19.83 -8.48
C ALA A 237 -21.06 20.82 -8.52
N SER A 238 -19.85 20.30 -8.71
CA SER A 238 -18.61 21.09 -8.70
C SER A 238 -18.43 22.03 -9.90
N SER A 239 -17.79 23.18 -9.69
CA SER A 239 -17.38 24.10 -10.76
C SER A 239 -16.17 23.56 -11.54
N ALA A 240 -15.98 24.02 -12.78
CA ALA A 240 -14.83 23.62 -13.61
C ALA A 240 -13.47 23.99 -12.98
N ASP A 241 -13.39 25.11 -12.24
CA ASP A 241 -12.17 25.52 -11.54
C ASP A 241 -11.79 24.54 -10.41
N HIS A 242 -12.79 24.06 -9.66
CA HIS A 242 -12.58 23.01 -8.66
C HIS A 242 -12.11 21.70 -9.27
N LEU A 243 -12.66 21.30 -10.42
CA LEU A 243 -12.24 20.08 -11.10
C LEU A 243 -10.78 20.13 -11.55
N HIS A 244 -10.30 21.30 -12.01
CA HIS A 244 -8.88 21.50 -12.28
C HIS A 244 -8.00 21.34 -11.03
N ARG A 245 -8.41 21.93 -9.89
CA ARG A 245 -7.70 21.77 -8.61
C ARG A 245 -7.65 20.31 -8.17
N TYR A 246 -8.77 19.60 -8.21
CA TYR A 246 -8.86 18.19 -7.82
C TYR A 246 -8.05 17.28 -8.74
N SER A 247 -8.03 17.57 -10.04
CA SER A 247 -7.15 16.91 -11.01
C SER A 247 -5.66 17.05 -10.61
N SER A 248 -5.21 18.25 -10.26
CA SER A 248 -3.83 18.48 -9.77
C SER A 248 -3.54 17.75 -8.45
N MET A 249 -4.52 17.59 -7.57
CA MET A 249 -4.37 16.81 -6.34
C MET A 249 -4.19 15.31 -6.64
N LEU A 250 -4.90 14.75 -7.62
CA LEU A 250 -4.68 13.37 -8.08
C LEU A 250 -3.31 13.19 -8.76
N GLU A 251 -2.85 14.18 -9.53
CA GLU A 251 -1.51 14.16 -10.12
C GLU A 251 -0.42 14.19 -9.03
N ALA A 252 -0.60 15.00 -7.99
CA ALA A 252 0.31 15.03 -6.84
C ALA A 252 0.34 13.68 -6.11
N LEU A 253 -0.82 13.06 -5.89
CA LEU A 253 -0.91 11.72 -5.31
C LEU A 253 -0.25 10.65 -6.18
N HIS A 254 -0.44 10.72 -7.50
CA HIS A 254 0.25 9.84 -8.46
C HIS A 254 1.77 10.03 -8.40
N GLY A 255 2.26 11.28 -8.41
CA GLY A 255 3.68 11.60 -8.33
C GLY A 255 4.32 11.11 -7.03
N GLU A 256 3.67 11.32 -5.89
CA GLU A 256 4.15 10.82 -4.60
C GLU A 256 4.13 9.30 -4.52
N SER A 257 3.11 8.64 -5.11
CA SER A 257 3.09 7.18 -5.23
C SER A 257 4.27 6.69 -6.09
N SER A 258 4.51 7.29 -7.25
CA SER A 258 5.66 6.94 -8.07
C SER A 258 6.99 7.13 -7.34
N ARG A 259 7.12 8.17 -6.50
CA ARG A 259 8.34 8.47 -5.75
C ARG A 259 8.57 7.47 -4.62
N LEU A 260 7.52 7.12 -3.89
CA LEU A 260 7.61 6.22 -2.75
C LEU A 260 7.95 4.80 -3.23
N PHE A 261 7.19 4.26 -4.20
CA PHE A 261 7.31 2.86 -4.65
C PHE A 261 8.47 2.63 -5.65
N GLN A 262 9.46 3.52 -5.67
CA GLN A 262 10.59 3.50 -6.60
C GLN A 262 11.54 2.31 -6.36
N ASP A 263 11.60 1.80 -5.13
CA ASP A 263 12.36 0.61 -4.77
C ASP A 263 11.86 -0.65 -5.50
N PHE A 264 10.54 -0.83 -5.62
CA PHE A 264 9.97 -1.94 -6.41
C PHE A 264 10.22 -1.79 -7.90
N LYS A 265 10.26 -0.55 -8.41
CA LYS A 265 10.59 -0.28 -9.81
C LYS A 265 12.01 -0.70 -10.17
N ILE A 266 12.97 -0.59 -9.23
CA ILE A 266 14.37 -0.99 -9.45
C ILE A 266 14.47 -2.50 -9.77
N ILE A 267 13.65 -3.33 -9.12
CA ILE A 267 13.66 -4.78 -9.31
C ILE A 267 12.55 -5.28 -10.26
N GLU A 268 11.84 -4.37 -10.93
CA GLU A 268 10.65 -4.72 -11.72
C GLU A 268 10.97 -5.70 -12.86
N ASN A 269 12.11 -5.55 -13.52
CA ASN A 269 12.50 -6.46 -14.60
C ASN A 269 12.81 -7.87 -14.09
N GLU A 270 13.48 -8.00 -12.93
CA GLU A 270 13.74 -9.30 -12.30
C GLU A 270 12.45 -9.96 -11.85
N ILE A 271 11.53 -9.19 -11.25
CA ILE A 271 10.19 -9.66 -10.92
C ILE A 271 9.49 -10.14 -12.20
N HIS A 272 9.41 -9.30 -13.24
CA HIS A 272 8.68 -9.63 -14.45
C HIS A 272 9.23 -10.87 -15.16
N MET A 273 10.55 -11.07 -15.13
CA MET A 273 11.19 -12.28 -15.65
C MET A 273 10.74 -13.54 -14.91
N ILE A 274 10.56 -13.48 -13.59
CA ILE A 274 10.16 -14.65 -12.78
C ILE A 274 8.65 -14.92 -12.84
N PHE A 275 7.83 -13.89 -12.89
CA PHE A 275 6.37 -14.06 -12.88
C PHE A 275 5.76 -14.18 -14.29
N SER A 276 6.49 -13.74 -15.32
CA SER A 276 6.08 -13.81 -16.72
C SER A 276 7.22 -14.27 -17.65
N PRO A 277 7.92 -15.40 -17.36
CA PRO A 277 9.14 -15.81 -18.07
C PRO A 277 8.89 -16.03 -19.56
N PHE A 278 7.69 -16.45 -19.97
CA PHE A 278 7.34 -16.75 -21.36
C PHE A 278 6.96 -15.51 -22.19
N THR A 279 6.80 -14.34 -21.57
CA THR A 279 6.36 -13.12 -22.26
C THR A 279 7.21 -11.90 -21.94
N CYS A 280 8.20 -12.02 -21.06
CA CYS A 280 9.11 -10.91 -20.75
C CYS A 280 10.10 -10.66 -21.89
N ASN A 281 10.48 -9.39 -22.08
CA ASN A 281 11.54 -9.04 -23.01
C ASN A 281 12.90 -9.52 -22.45
N VAL A 282 13.58 -10.39 -23.20
CA VAL A 282 14.90 -10.94 -22.86
C VAL A 282 15.94 -9.84 -22.67
N GLU A 283 15.88 -8.76 -23.45
CA GLU A 283 16.85 -7.66 -23.37
C GLU A 283 16.80 -6.92 -22.02
N ASN A 284 15.65 -6.99 -21.32
CA ASN A 284 15.48 -6.37 -20.02
C ASN A 284 15.95 -7.26 -18.85
N ALA A 285 16.24 -8.54 -19.11
CA ALA A 285 16.66 -9.50 -18.09
C ALA A 285 18.15 -9.35 -17.72
N PRO A 286 18.58 -9.82 -16.52
CA PRO A 286 19.99 -9.92 -16.16
C PRO A 286 20.81 -10.67 -17.21
N ARG A 287 22.02 -10.18 -17.51
CA ARG A 287 22.85 -10.66 -18.63
C ARG A 287 23.18 -12.16 -18.55
N ASP A 288 23.39 -12.65 -17.34
CA ASP A 288 23.67 -14.06 -17.04
C ASP A 288 22.48 -14.99 -17.29
N VAL A 289 21.25 -14.43 -17.35
CA VAL A 289 20.01 -15.19 -17.54
C VAL A 289 19.51 -15.18 -18.99
N GLN A 290 19.96 -14.24 -19.83
CA GLN A 290 19.35 -13.98 -21.15
C GLN A 290 19.29 -15.22 -22.06
N LEU A 291 20.36 -16.01 -22.14
CA LEU A 291 20.39 -17.22 -22.97
C LEU A 291 19.48 -18.32 -22.41
N GLU A 292 19.53 -18.57 -21.10
CA GLU A 292 18.61 -19.51 -20.44
C GLU A 292 17.15 -19.12 -20.63
N LEU A 293 16.87 -17.82 -20.63
CA LEU A 293 15.52 -17.31 -20.84
C LEU A 293 15.04 -17.54 -22.27
N ILE A 294 15.92 -17.42 -23.28
CA ILE A 294 15.61 -17.77 -24.68
C ILE A 294 15.30 -19.26 -24.79
N ASP A 295 16.11 -20.11 -24.17
CA ASP A 295 15.90 -21.56 -24.17
C ASP A 295 14.57 -21.91 -23.48
N LEU A 296 14.29 -21.29 -22.33
CA LEU A 296 13.04 -21.47 -21.60
C LEU A 296 11.84 -21.01 -22.44
N GLN A 297 11.90 -19.82 -23.05
CA GLN A 297 10.83 -19.27 -23.90
C GLN A 297 10.57 -20.11 -25.16
N SER A 298 11.56 -20.86 -25.63
CA SER A 298 11.45 -21.73 -26.80
C SER A 298 10.83 -23.09 -26.47
N ASP A 299 10.75 -23.47 -25.20
CA ASP A 299 10.18 -24.75 -24.76
C ASP A 299 8.66 -24.64 -24.55
N THR A 300 7.93 -25.14 -25.55
CA THR A 300 6.45 -25.16 -25.53
C THR A 300 5.86 -26.03 -24.42
N LEU A 301 6.54 -27.11 -24.03
CA LEU A 301 6.07 -28.00 -22.96
C LEU A 301 6.21 -27.33 -21.60
N LEU A 302 7.33 -26.64 -21.36
CA LEU A 302 7.50 -25.83 -20.16
C LEU A 302 6.51 -24.65 -20.13
N ALA A 303 6.20 -24.04 -21.28
CA ALA A 303 5.20 -22.98 -21.37
C ALA A 303 3.78 -23.46 -21.00
N GLU A 304 3.38 -24.65 -21.48
CA GLU A 304 2.12 -25.28 -21.08
C GLU A 304 2.12 -25.67 -19.61
N TYR A 305 3.22 -26.26 -19.13
CA TYR A 305 3.36 -26.67 -17.74
C TYR A 305 3.25 -25.47 -16.79
N PHE A 306 3.93 -24.36 -17.08
CA PHE A 306 3.85 -23.10 -16.32
C PHE A 306 2.41 -22.61 -16.12
N ARG A 307 1.55 -22.76 -17.13
CA ARG A 307 0.14 -22.35 -17.05
C ARG A 307 -0.73 -23.33 -16.25
N SER A 308 -0.25 -24.55 -16.06
CA SER A 308 -1.01 -25.65 -15.46
C SER A 308 -0.73 -25.89 -13.96
N VAL A 309 0.37 -25.35 -13.43
CA VAL A 309 0.79 -25.58 -12.03
C VAL A 309 0.99 -24.26 -11.28
N SER A 310 1.19 -24.35 -9.96
CA SER A 310 1.57 -23.18 -9.17
C SER A 310 2.97 -22.71 -9.55
N LEU A 311 3.25 -21.43 -9.34
CA LEU A 311 4.56 -20.85 -9.65
C LEU A 311 5.71 -21.56 -8.92
N LEU A 312 5.47 -21.96 -7.66
CA LEU A 312 6.47 -22.67 -6.86
C LEU A 312 6.74 -24.07 -7.42
N ASP A 313 5.69 -24.79 -7.84
CA ASP A 313 5.82 -26.13 -8.42
C ASP A 313 6.53 -26.08 -9.78
N PHE A 314 6.28 -25.03 -10.57
CA PHE A 314 6.98 -24.82 -11.84
C PHE A 314 8.48 -24.69 -11.60
N TYR A 315 8.92 -23.74 -10.77
CA TYR A 315 10.34 -23.50 -10.51
C TYR A 315 11.02 -24.66 -9.78
N ALA A 316 10.28 -25.41 -8.93
CA ALA A 316 10.79 -26.62 -8.30
C ALA A 316 10.99 -27.78 -9.30
N SER A 317 10.27 -27.78 -10.42
CA SER A 317 10.39 -28.80 -11.46
C SER A 317 11.54 -28.53 -12.45
N LEU A 318 12.01 -27.29 -12.55
CA LEU A 318 13.11 -26.94 -13.44
C LEU A 318 14.40 -27.62 -12.98
N LYS A 319 15.09 -28.29 -13.90
CA LYS A 319 16.39 -28.89 -13.62
C LYS A 319 17.43 -27.78 -13.50
N GLU A 320 18.04 -27.66 -12.32
CA GLU A 320 19.08 -26.66 -12.03
C GLU A 320 20.25 -26.76 -13.03
N GLU A 321 20.56 -27.96 -13.54
CA GLU A 321 21.59 -28.18 -14.55
C GLU A 321 21.32 -27.45 -15.87
N ASN A 322 20.05 -27.26 -16.23
CA ASN A 322 19.64 -26.63 -17.50
C ASN A 322 19.40 -25.13 -17.34
N PHE A 323 18.91 -24.70 -16.18
CA PHE A 323 18.51 -23.32 -15.92
C PHE A 323 19.09 -22.76 -14.60
N PRO A 324 20.41 -22.85 -14.37
CA PRO A 324 21.01 -22.51 -13.08
C PRO A 324 20.84 -21.03 -12.71
N HIS A 325 20.90 -20.10 -13.68
CA HIS A 325 20.75 -18.67 -13.38
C HIS A 325 19.29 -18.29 -13.14
N ILE A 326 18.35 -18.76 -13.99
CA ILE A 326 16.91 -18.57 -13.77
C ILE A 326 16.51 -19.10 -12.39
N TRP A 327 16.97 -20.30 -12.04
CA TRP A 327 16.63 -20.93 -10.77
C TRP A 327 17.12 -20.09 -9.57
N ARG A 328 18.36 -19.57 -9.61
CA ARG A 328 18.90 -18.68 -8.57
C ARG A 328 18.10 -17.38 -8.46
N HIS A 329 17.73 -16.77 -9.58
CA HIS A 329 16.91 -15.55 -9.56
C HIS A 329 15.50 -15.83 -9.02
N ALA A 330 14.89 -16.95 -9.42
CA ALA A 330 13.58 -17.37 -8.92
C ALA A 330 13.61 -17.52 -7.39
N GLN A 331 14.62 -18.22 -6.85
CA GLN A 331 14.77 -18.37 -5.40
C GLN A 331 14.87 -17.03 -4.68
N LYS A 332 15.63 -16.07 -5.21
CA LYS A 332 15.77 -14.74 -4.61
C LYS A 332 14.45 -13.96 -4.65
N VAL A 333 13.78 -13.93 -5.79
CA VAL A 333 12.57 -13.12 -6.01
C VAL A 333 11.35 -13.70 -5.29
N LEU A 334 11.18 -15.02 -5.30
CA LEU A 334 10.00 -15.69 -4.73
C LEU A 334 9.92 -15.58 -3.20
N VAL A 335 11.05 -15.34 -2.53
CA VAL A 335 11.10 -15.16 -1.07
C VAL A 335 11.03 -13.69 -0.63
N LEU A 336 11.01 -12.74 -1.58
CA LEU A 336 10.86 -11.32 -1.23
C LEU A 336 9.45 -11.04 -0.72
N VAL A 337 9.36 -10.20 0.31
CA VAL A 337 8.10 -9.87 0.96
C VAL A 337 7.80 -8.38 0.81
N GLY A 338 6.56 -8.01 0.46
CA GLY A 338 6.17 -6.60 0.30
C GLY A 338 5.65 -5.93 1.59
N SER A 339 5.44 -6.70 2.66
CA SER A 339 4.79 -6.26 3.90
C SER A 339 5.60 -6.63 5.15
N THR A 340 5.62 -5.76 6.16
CA THR A 340 6.17 -6.08 7.50
C THR A 340 5.15 -6.74 8.42
N TYR A 341 3.90 -6.89 7.98
CA TYR A 341 2.80 -7.44 8.78
C TYR A 341 2.49 -8.86 8.33
N VAL A 342 2.78 -9.83 9.20
CA VAL A 342 2.22 -11.18 9.07
C VAL A 342 0.73 -11.06 9.36
N ASN A 343 -0.13 -11.36 8.39
CA ASN A 343 -1.59 -11.31 8.54
C ASN A 343 -2.08 -12.43 9.50
N LYS A 344 -1.83 -12.27 10.80
CA LYS A 344 -2.36 -13.12 11.87
C LYS A 344 -3.73 -12.59 12.31
N HIS A 345 -4.76 -12.94 11.54
CA HIS A 345 -6.09 -13.14 12.11
C HIS A 345 -6.62 -14.50 11.63
N PRO A 346 -7.05 -15.39 12.54
CA PRO A 346 -7.94 -16.48 12.18
C PRO A 346 -9.27 -15.89 11.72
N GLN A 347 -9.89 -16.49 10.71
CA GLN A 347 -11.28 -16.23 10.36
C GLN A 347 -12.20 -16.56 11.54
#